data_AF-A0AAU5S7Y9-F1
#
_entry.id   AF-A0AAU5S7Y9-F1
#
_cell.length_a   1.000
_cell.length_b   1.000
_cell.length_c   1.000
_cell.angle_alpha   90.00
_cell.angle_beta   90.00
_cell.angle_gamma   90.00
#
_symmetry.space_group_name_H-M   'P 1'
#
loop_
_entity.id
_entity.type
_entity.pdbx_description
1 polymer ?
#
loop_
_entity_poly.entity_id
_entity_poly.type
_entity_poly.pdbx_seq_one_letter_code
_entity_poly.pdbx_strand_id
1 'polypeptide(L)'
;MRPLVPAGAPALAAVLLALGSLTACSVDAKNATPRSTAFAFGGDTLDVRAHGIPTDLVAADRKDVEVTRWFDAKAGSKKTLVWKLHGRTLDLDARCKGLALCDARFRVEVPRGLTVLRDGRPTKLRGGKH
;
A
#
# COMPACT_ATOMS: atom_id res chain seq x y z
N MET A 1 14.51 6.73 -60.72
CA MET A 1 15.18 7.14 -59.47
C MET A 1 14.46 6.47 -58.31
N ARG A 2 15.13 5.57 -57.57
CA ARG A 2 14.57 4.92 -56.36
C ARG A 2 15.00 5.74 -55.14
N PRO A 3 14.10 6.22 -54.28
CA PRO A 3 14.48 6.63 -52.94
C PRO A 3 14.37 5.44 -51.96
N LEU A 4 15.35 5.39 -51.07
CA LEU A 4 15.55 4.39 -50.03
C LEU A 4 14.48 4.46 -48.94
N VAL A 5 14.20 3.29 -48.37
CA VAL A 5 13.44 3.06 -47.14
C VAL A 5 14.30 3.43 -45.92
N PRO A 6 13.73 4.08 -44.89
CA PRO A 6 14.17 3.87 -43.53
C PRO A 6 13.13 3.05 -42.75
N ALA A 7 13.64 2.01 -42.11
CA ALA A 7 12.94 1.10 -41.22
C ALA A 7 12.62 1.76 -39.87
N GLY A 8 11.54 1.30 -39.24
CA GLY A 8 11.45 1.19 -37.77
C GLY A 8 10.45 2.11 -37.06
N ALA A 9 9.34 1.53 -36.62
CA ALA A 9 8.88 1.55 -35.22
C ALA A 9 7.62 0.67 -35.09
N PRO A 10 7.57 -0.35 -34.21
CA PRO A 10 6.31 -0.97 -33.85
C PRO A 10 5.49 0.05 -33.06
N ALA A 11 4.32 0.41 -33.56
CA ALA A 11 3.35 1.21 -32.84
C ALA A 11 2.85 0.40 -31.64
N LEU A 12 3.50 0.55 -30.49
CA LEU A 12 2.97 0.09 -29.21
C LEU A 12 1.80 1.01 -28.86
N ALA A 13 0.60 0.56 -29.23
CA ALA A 13 -0.66 1.17 -28.86
C ALA A 13 -0.79 1.18 -27.33
N ALA A 14 -0.37 2.28 -26.69
CA ALA A 14 -0.69 2.54 -25.29
C ALA A 14 -2.17 2.95 -25.21
N VAL A 15 -3.05 1.97 -25.08
CA VAL A 15 -4.46 2.20 -24.75
C VAL A 15 -4.49 2.69 -23.30
N LEU A 16 -4.47 4.00 -23.12
CA LEU A 16 -4.79 4.65 -21.86
C LEU A 16 -6.29 4.48 -21.63
N LEU A 17 -6.67 3.38 -20.97
CA LEU A 17 -8.00 3.18 -20.41
C LEU A 17 -8.21 4.21 -19.28
N ALA A 18 -8.63 5.41 -19.64
CA ALA A 18 -9.19 6.36 -18.71
C ALA A 18 -10.61 5.90 -18.34
N LEU A 19 -10.70 4.97 -17.39
CA LEU A 19 -11.97 4.63 -16.74
C LEU A 19 -12.33 5.75 -15.75
N GLY A 20 -12.98 6.79 -16.26
CA GLY A 20 -13.67 7.77 -15.45
C GLY A 20 -15.01 7.19 -14.97
N SER A 21 -15.04 6.63 -13.76
CA SER A 21 -16.28 6.22 -13.11
C SER A 21 -16.91 7.41 -12.38
N LEU A 22 -18.17 7.70 -12.73
CA LEU A 22 -19.04 8.58 -11.95
C LEU A 22 -19.19 8.00 -10.54
N THR A 23 -18.61 8.65 -9.53
CA THR A 23 -18.68 8.17 -8.14
C THR A 23 -20.05 8.50 -7.53
N ALA A 24 -20.94 7.51 -7.60
CA ALA A 24 -22.05 7.39 -6.69
C ALA A 24 -21.53 7.37 -5.23
N CYS A 25 -22.35 7.84 -4.29
CA CYS A 25 -22.05 8.19 -2.90
C CYS A 25 -21.42 7.14 -1.95
N SER A 26 -20.85 6.04 -2.45
CA SER A 26 -20.21 4.96 -1.70
C SER A 26 -18.68 5.11 -1.68
N VAL A 27 -18.06 4.85 -0.53
CA VAL A 27 -16.59 4.76 -0.36
C VAL A 27 -16.19 3.29 -0.24
N ASP A 28 -15.14 2.86 -0.94
CA ASP A 28 -14.66 1.47 -0.92
C ASP A 28 -13.14 1.38 -1.15
N ALA A 29 -12.39 0.92 -0.14
CA ALA A 29 -10.95 0.77 -0.23
C ALA A 29 -10.51 -0.34 -1.19
N LYS A 30 -11.40 -1.24 -1.62
CA LYS A 30 -11.09 -2.26 -2.63
C LYS A 30 -10.90 -1.64 -4.01
N ASN A 31 -11.62 -0.56 -4.31
CA ASN A 31 -11.60 0.14 -5.59
C ASN A 31 -10.66 1.36 -5.60
N ALA A 32 -10.11 1.73 -4.44
CA ALA A 32 -9.21 2.87 -4.33
C ALA A 32 -7.88 2.63 -5.07
N THR A 33 -7.23 3.69 -5.55
CA THR A 33 -5.88 3.59 -6.13
C THR A 33 -4.85 3.30 -5.02
N PRO A 34 -4.00 2.25 -5.16
CA PRO A 34 -2.95 1.98 -4.20
C PRO A 34 -1.90 3.08 -4.16
N ARG A 35 -1.34 3.32 -2.98
CA ARG A 35 -0.14 4.13 -2.77
C ARG A 35 0.86 3.33 -1.94
N SER A 36 2.12 3.32 -2.35
CA SER A 36 3.16 2.55 -1.67
C SER A 36 4.30 3.42 -1.15
N THR A 37 4.95 2.98 -0.07
CA THR A 37 6.20 3.54 0.43
C THR A 37 7.04 2.41 1.01
N ALA A 38 8.36 2.55 0.93
CA ALA A 38 9.31 1.58 1.46
C ALA A 38 10.13 2.21 2.59
N PHE A 39 10.42 1.40 3.60
CA PHE A 39 11.25 1.77 4.74
C PHE A 39 12.42 0.80 4.85
N ALA A 40 13.64 1.34 4.91
CA ALA A 40 14.78 0.55 5.35
C ALA A 40 14.60 0.19 6.83
N PHE A 41 14.76 -1.09 7.16
CA PHE A 41 14.64 -1.59 8.52
C PHE A 41 15.68 -2.67 8.78
N GLY A 42 16.58 -2.44 9.74
CA GLY A 42 17.67 -3.34 10.07
C GLY A 42 17.51 -4.09 11.39
N GLY A 43 16.34 -4.00 12.04
CA GLY A 43 16.07 -4.72 13.30
C GLY A 43 15.43 -6.09 13.06
N ASP A 44 15.45 -6.94 14.08
CA ASP A 44 14.91 -8.31 13.99
C ASP A 44 13.42 -8.42 14.32
N THR A 45 12.84 -7.38 14.90
CA THR A 45 11.42 -7.35 15.26
C THR A 45 10.77 -6.03 14.91
N LEU A 46 9.67 -6.09 14.16
CA LEU A 46 8.84 -4.96 13.78
C LEU A 46 7.48 -5.02 14.48
N ASP A 47 7.07 -3.94 15.13
CA ASP A 47 5.73 -3.77 15.70
C ASP A 47 4.88 -2.92 14.76
N VAL A 48 3.87 -3.52 14.14
CA VAL A 48 2.94 -2.83 13.24
C VAL A 48 1.72 -2.37 14.04
N ARG A 49 1.51 -1.05 14.07
CA ARG A 49 0.37 -0.40 14.71
C ARG A 49 -0.53 0.20 13.66
N ALA A 50 -1.70 -0.41 13.46
CA ALA A 50 -2.63 -0.03 12.40
C ALA A 50 -3.92 0.63 12.94
N HIS A 51 -4.01 0.82 14.26
CA HIS A 51 -5.14 1.48 14.92
C HIS A 51 -6.53 0.97 14.52
N GLY A 52 -6.64 -0.35 14.32
CA GLY A 52 -7.89 -1.00 13.92
C GLY A 52 -8.20 -0.99 12.42
N ILE A 53 -7.33 -0.43 11.58
CA ILE A 53 -7.49 -0.49 10.12
C ILE A 53 -7.14 -1.89 9.61
N PRO A 54 -7.98 -2.50 8.74
CA PRO A 54 -7.68 -3.77 8.09
C PRO A 54 -6.28 -3.76 7.46
N THR A 55 -5.44 -4.70 7.88
CA THR A 55 -4.03 -4.72 7.48
C THR A 55 -3.56 -6.14 7.25
N ASP A 56 -3.23 -6.44 6.00
CA ASP A 56 -2.58 -7.68 5.63
C ASP A 56 -1.08 -7.57 5.94
N LEU A 57 -0.53 -8.58 6.60
CA LEU A 57 0.90 -8.68 6.87
C LEU A 57 1.41 -9.88 6.08
N VAL A 58 2.45 -9.68 5.27
CA VAL A 58 2.94 -10.69 4.32
C VAL A 58 4.46 -10.74 4.40
N ALA A 59 5.02 -11.93 4.53
CA ALA A 59 6.46 -12.12 4.37
C ALA A 59 6.76 -12.26 2.87
N ALA A 60 7.71 -11.47 2.39
CA ALA A 60 8.06 -11.38 0.98
C ALA A 60 9.59 -11.44 0.80
N ASP A 61 10.03 -11.79 -0.40
CA ASP A 61 11.44 -11.88 -0.75
C ASP A 61 11.99 -10.49 -1.09
N ARG A 62 12.16 -9.69 -0.03
CA ARG A 62 12.57 -8.28 -0.07
C ARG A 62 13.49 -7.95 1.11
N LYS A 63 14.19 -6.82 1.04
CA LYS A 63 15.13 -6.35 2.08
C LYS A 63 14.61 -5.19 2.91
N ASP A 64 13.57 -4.52 2.45
CA ASP A 64 12.90 -3.38 3.09
C ASP A 64 11.50 -3.78 3.55
N VAL A 65 10.87 -2.89 4.31
CA VAL A 65 9.45 -2.99 4.67
C VAL A 65 8.66 -2.10 3.74
N GLU A 66 7.78 -2.67 2.91
CA GLU A 66 6.87 -1.88 2.06
C GLU A 66 5.47 -1.87 2.63
N VAL A 67 4.88 -0.70 2.56
CA VAL A 67 3.51 -0.45 2.96
C VAL A 67 2.76 0.03 1.74
N THR A 68 1.74 -0.72 1.36
CA THR A 68 0.75 -0.32 0.36
C THR A 68 -0.54 0.04 1.06
N ARG A 69 -1.06 1.24 0.82
CA ARG A 69 -2.35 1.72 1.32
C ARG A 69 -3.35 1.84 0.19
N TRP A 70 -4.57 1.42 0.47
CA TRP A 70 -5.76 1.82 -0.26
C TRP A 70 -6.63 2.64 0.67
N PHE A 71 -7.04 3.82 0.21
CA PHE A 71 -7.84 4.75 1.01
C PHE A 71 -8.80 5.49 0.09
N ASP A 72 -10.09 5.36 0.36
CA ASP A 72 -11.13 6.08 -0.37
C ASP A 72 -11.98 6.89 0.61
N ALA A 73 -12.27 8.12 0.24
CA ALA A 73 -12.99 9.07 1.08
C ALA A 73 -13.79 10.03 0.23
N LYS A 74 -14.96 10.46 0.73
CA LYS A 74 -15.72 11.52 0.08
C LYS A 74 -14.88 12.79 -0.05
N ALA A 75 -15.05 13.51 -1.16
CA ALA A 75 -14.37 14.78 -1.41
C ALA A 75 -14.61 15.75 -0.25
N GLY A 76 -13.56 16.48 0.16
CA GLY A 76 -13.63 17.41 1.30
C GLY A 76 -13.54 16.76 2.69
N SER A 77 -13.48 15.44 2.81
CA SER A 77 -13.38 14.77 4.12
C SER A 77 -12.10 15.15 4.86
N LYS A 78 -12.25 15.55 6.13
CA LYS A 78 -11.13 15.68 7.07
C LYS A 78 -10.59 14.28 7.38
N LYS A 79 -9.29 14.08 7.17
CA LYS A 79 -8.63 12.78 7.27
C LYS A 79 -7.26 12.87 7.93
N THR A 80 -6.85 11.77 8.55
CA THR A 80 -5.51 11.54 9.08
C THR A 80 -4.87 10.44 8.26
N LEU A 81 -3.69 10.73 7.70
CA LEU A 81 -2.92 9.80 6.87
C LEU A 81 -1.48 9.79 7.39
N VAL A 82 -1.07 8.72 8.06
CA VAL A 82 0.24 8.63 8.73
C VAL A 82 0.89 7.29 8.41
N TRP A 83 2.06 7.29 7.80
CA TRP A 83 2.88 6.09 7.66
C TRP A 83 4.29 6.45 8.13
N LYS A 84 4.70 5.96 9.29
CA LYS A 84 5.98 6.34 9.90
C LYS A 84 6.63 5.12 10.52
N LEU A 85 7.91 4.93 10.22
CA LEU A 85 8.77 3.99 10.92
C LEU A 85 9.61 4.77 11.94
N HIS A 86 9.49 4.43 13.22
CA HIS A 86 10.32 4.98 14.29
C HIS A 86 10.88 3.84 15.15
N GLY A 87 12.21 3.68 15.10
CA GLY A 87 12.87 2.52 15.70
C GLY A 87 12.29 1.23 15.14
N ARG A 88 11.63 0.46 16.01
CA ARG A 88 10.97 -0.82 15.66
C ARG A 88 9.46 -0.72 15.43
N THR A 89 8.88 0.47 15.49
CA THR A 89 7.43 0.66 15.39
C THR A 89 7.07 1.27 14.05
N LEU A 90 6.26 0.55 13.28
CA LEU A 90 5.62 1.03 12.07
C LEU A 90 4.20 1.50 12.41
N ASP A 91 4.01 2.81 12.44
CA ASP A 91 2.75 3.47 12.76
C ASP A 91 1.99 3.80 11.47
N LEU A 92 0.79 3.21 11.33
CA LEU A 92 -0.07 3.29 10.15
C LEU A 92 -1.46 3.82 10.54
N ASP A 93 -1.83 5.00 10.04
CA ASP A 93 -3.15 5.58 10.21
C ASP A 93 -3.72 6.04 8.86
N ALA A 94 -4.98 5.73 8.63
CA ALA A 94 -5.74 6.12 7.46
C ALA A 94 -7.22 6.19 7.84
N ARG A 95 -7.61 7.25 8.54
CA ARG A 95 -8.96 7.43 9.08
C ARG A 95 -9.54 8.78 8.72
N CYS A 96 -10.87 8.87 8.73
CA CYS A 96 -11.59 10.12 8.68
C CYS A 96 -11.88 10.63 10.09
N LYS A 97 -12.08 11.94 10.20
CA LYS A 97 -12.45 12.60 11.46
C LYS A 97 -13.94 12.90 11.48
N GLY A 98 -14.57 12.77 12.66
CA GLY A 98 -15.99 13.05 12.84
C GLY A 98 -16.89 12.07 12.09
N LEU A 99 -17.99 12.57 11.53
CA LEU A 99 -18.99 11.76 10.80
C LEU A 99 -18.63 11.53 9.32
N ALA A 100 -17.39 11.80 8.92
CA ALA A 100 -16.95 11.61 7.54
C ALA A 100 -16.80 10.12 7.20
N LEU A 101 -17.27 9.74 6.02
CA LEU A 101 -17.23 8.37 5.52
C LEU A 101 -15.94 8.14 4.72
N CYS A 102 -15.18 7.14 5.12
CA CYS A 102 -14.10 6.57 4.33
C CYS A 102 -13.89 5.10 4.66
N ASP A 103 -13.17 4.45 3.75
CA ASP A 103 -12.69 3.10 3.93
C ASP A 103 -11.18 3.05 3.68
N ALA A 104 -10.50 2.15 4.38
CA ALA A 104 -9.06 2.03 4.33
C ALA A 104 -8.60 0.60 4.54
N ARG A 105 -7.53 0.23 3.85
CA ARG A 105 -6.78 -0.99 4.14
C ARG A 105 -5.29 -0.81 3.86
N PHE A 106 -4.48 -1.62 4.53
CA PHE A 106 -3.05 -1.70 4.31
C PHE A 106 -2.64 -3.12 3.91
N ARG A 107 -1.53 -3.22 3.18
CA ARG A 107 -0.72 -4.42 3.05
C ARG A 107 0.70 -4.04 3.42
N VAL A 108 1.29 -4.76 4.37
CA VAL A 108 2.67 -4.59 4.78
C VAL A 108 3.43 -5.83 4.37
N GLU A 109 4.42 -5.63 3.50
CA GLU A 109 5.35 -6.67 3.10
C GLU A 109 6.65 -6.50 3.88
N VAL A 110 7.08 -7.57 4.52
CA VAL A 110 8.30 -7.59 5.34
C VAL A 110 9.31 -8.59 4.78
N PRO A 111 10.61 -8.38 5.03
CA PRO A 111 11.63 -9.39 4.74
C PRO A 111 11.30 -10.73 5.41
N ARG A 112 11.64 -11.83 4.74
CA ARG A 112 11.71 -13.15 5.38
C ARG A 112 12.63 -13.10 6.61
N GLY A 113 12.36 -13.93 7.60
CA GLY A 113 13.03 -13.97 8.91
C GLY A 113 12.56 -12.92 9.91
N LEU A 114 11.91 -11.83 9.49
CA LEU A 114 11.54 -10.76 10.42
C LEU A 114 10.43 -11.19 11.38
N THR A 115 10.62 -10.96 12.68
CA THR A 115 9.55 -11.15 13.67
C THR A 115 8.57 -9.99 13.59
N VAL A 116 7.28 -10.28 13.39
CA VAL A 116 6.26 -9.24 13.30
C VAL A 116 5.27 -9.32 14.46
N LEU A 117 5.09 -8.18 15.13
CA LEU A 117 4.05 -7.95 16.11
C LEU A 117 2.91 -7.13 15.49
N ARG A 118 1.70 -7.34 16.00
CA ARG A 118 0.53 -6.51 15.76
C ARG A 118 0.10 -5.91 17.08
N ASP A 119 0.24 -4.60 17.20
CA ASP A 119 -0.10 -3.85 18.42
C ASP A 119 0.54 -4.50 19.67
N GLY A 120 1.84 -4.80 19.59
CA GLY A 120 2.62 -5.43 20.64
C GLY A 120 2.42 -6.94 20.82
N ARG A 121 1.51 -7.57 20.06
CA ARG A 121 1.22 -9.01 20.18
C ARG A 121 1.88 -9.83 19.07
N PRO A 122 2.43 -11.03 19.36
CA PRO A 122 3.00 -11.89 18.35
C PRO A 122 2.00 -12.27 17.25
N THR A 123 2.47 -12.30 16.01
CA THR A 123 1.70 -12.82 14.87
C THR A 123 2.18 -14.21 14.48
N LYS A 124 1.38 -14.93 13.67
CA LYS A 124 1.82 -16.18 13.03
C LYS A 124 2.78 -15.94 11.87
N LEU A 125 3.00 -14.69 11.44
CA LEU A 125 4.06 -14.35 10.50
C LEU A 125 5.39 -14.46 11.20
N ARG A 126 6.00 -15.62 11.00
CA ARG A 126 7.42 -15.84 11.16
C ARG A 126 7.93 -16.03 9.75
N GLY A 127 8.91 -15.25 9.32
CA GLY A 127 9.44 -15.34 7.96
C GLY A 127 10.29 -16.60 7.73
N GLY A 128 9.80 -17.77 8.11
CA GLY A 128 10.40 -19.05 7.76
C GLY A 128 10.10 -19.40 6.31
N LYS A 129 11.13 -19.83 5.58
CA LYS A 129 10.93 -20.60 4.34
C LYS A 129 10.27 -21.92 4.75
N HIS A 130 9.11 -22.22 4.18
CA HIS A 130 8.61 -23.59 4.10
C HIS A 130 9.37 -24.31 2.98
#